data_AF-A0A6L8QCI5-F1
#
_entry.id   AF-A0A6L8QCI5-F1
#
_cell.length_a   1.000
_cell.length_b   1.000
_cell.length_c   1.000
_cell.angle_alpha   90.00
_cell.angle_beta   90.00
_cell.angle_gamma   90.00
#
_symmetry.space_group_name_H-M   'P 1'
#
loop_
_entity.id
_entity.type
_entity.pdbx_description
1 polymer ?
#
loop_
_entity_poly.entity_id
_entity_poly.type
_entity_poly.pdbx_seq_one_letter_code
_entity_poly.pdbx_strand_id
1 'polypeptide(L)'
;MHRILMLVILLVFAWMPPVYADHEPAKAKCPQNRKTSQAPEEFLKMTNPLEATEKRIKKGKLIYQVKASPLQCKHCHGLNGDGTGHMGLEANPPARNFSCSETMQDISGGQMFWAIKNGIPGT
;
A
#
# COMPACT_ATOMS: atom_id res chain seq x y z
N MET A 1 18.00 39.67 34.53
CA MET A 1 16.89 38.68 34.59
C MET A 1 16.48 38.17 33.22
N HIS A 2 16.32 39.03 32.20
CA HIS A 2 15.92 38.60 30.84
C HIS A 2 17.00 37.81 30.07
N ARG A 3 18.29 38.09 30.28
CA ARG A 3 19.39 37.39 29.58
C ARG A 3 19.66 35.96 30.08
N ILE A 4 19.41 35.69 31.36
CA ILE A 4 19.55 34.35 31.95
C ILE A 4 18.38 33.45 31.53
N LEU A 5 17.18 34.03 31.41
CA LEU A 5 15.98 33.32 30.95
C LEU A 5 16.11 32.81 29.50
N MET A 6 16.78 33.55 28.61
CA MET A 6 16.98 33.12 27.22
C MET A 6 18.06 32.02 27.06
N LEU A 7 19.08 31.99 27.91
CA LEU A 7 20.13 30.95 27.89
C LEU A 7 19.61 29.58 28.38
N VAL A 8 18.67 29.58 29.33
CA VAL A 8 18.02 28.35 29.82
C VAL A 8 17.07 27.77 28.77
N ILE A 9 16.39 28.61 27.99
CA ILE A 9 15.49 28.16 26.92
C ILE A 9 16.25 27.50 25.75
N LEU A 10 17.45 27.99 25.40
CA LEU A 10 18.27 27.40 24.33
C LEU A 10 18.89 26.03 24.72
N LEU A 11 19.15 25.79 26.00
CA LEU A 11 19.73 24.52 26.47
C LEU A 11 18.71 23.38 26.55
N VAL A 12 17.41 23.68 26.67
CA VAL A 12 16.35 22.65 26.72
C VAL A 12 16.05 22.07 25.33
N PHE A 13 16.19 22.86 24.25
CA PHE A 13 15.96 22.38 22.89
C PHE A 13 17.14 21.59 22.28
N ALA A 14 18.35 21.70 22.84
CA ALA A 14 19.52 21.00 22.35
C ALA A 14 19.62 19.53 22.81
N TRP A 15 18.80 19.12 23.78
CA TRP A 15 18.77 17.77 24.36
C TRP A 15 17.49 16.98 24.07
N MET A 16 16.55 17.56 23.31
CA MET A 16 15.49 16.75 22.73
C MET A 16 16.08 16.01 21.53
N PRO A 17 16.27 14.68 21.59
CA PRO A 17 16.55 13.91 20.38
C PRO A 17 15.47 14.26 19.36
N PRO A 18 15.83 14.48 18.09
CA PRO A 18 14.83 14.74 17.08
C PRO A 18 13.88 13.55 17.09
N VAL A 19 12.62 13.81 17.44
CA VAL A 19 11.52 12.86 17.29
C VAL A 19 11.22 12.76 15.79
N TYR A 20 12.20 12.28 15.03
CA TYR A 20 11.96 11.56 13.79
C TYR A 20 11.74 10.12 14.21
N ALA A 21 10.69 9.89 14.98
CA ALA A 21 10.05 8.60 14.95
C ALA A 21 9.58 8.44 13.50
N ASP A 22 10.23 7.49 12.83
CA ASP A 22 9.69 6.58 11.83
C ASP A 22 8.27 6.13 12.19
N HIS A 23 7.33 7.07 12.22
CA HIS A 23 5.92 6.78 12.07
C HIS A 23 5.75 6.37 10.61
N GLU A 24 6.06 5.09 10.30
CA GLU A 24 5.31 4.40 9.27
C GLU A 24 3.84 4.75 9.56
N PRO A 25 3.14 5.45 8.65
CA PRO A 25 1.73 5.69 8.86
C PRO A 25 1.14 4.31 9.11
N ALA A 26 0.40 4.15 10.22
CA ALA A 26 -0.12 2.88 10.73
C ALA A 26 -1.01 2.10 9.74
N LYS A 27 -1.05 2.54 8.49
CA LYS A 27 -1.92 2.19 7.40
C LYS A 27 -1.17 1.67 6.17
N ALA A 28 0.15 1.86 6.05
CA ALA A 28 1.00 1.21 5.03
C ALA A 28 1.72 -0.05 5.56
N LYS A 29 1.18 -0.64 6.65
CA LYS A 29 1.82 -1.73 7.42
C LYS A 29 2.50 -2.77 6.52
N CYS A 30 3.69 -3.22 6.91
CA CYS A 30 4.34 -4.40 6.34
C CYS A 30 4.91 -5.25 7.50
N PRO A 31 4.53 -6.53 7.64
CA PRO A 31 3.55 -7.27 6.86
C PRO A 31 2.10 -6.90 7.20
N GLN A 32 1.18 -7.13 6.26
CA GLN A 32 -0.26 -6.92 6.46
C GLN A 32 -0.98 -8.24 6.71
N ASN A 33 -1.68 -8.33 7.84
CA ASN A 33 -2.59 -9.45 8.11
C ASN A 33 -3.61 -9.61 6.96
N ARG A 34 -3.85 -10.85 6.54
CA ARG A 34 -4.74 -11.20 5.43
C ARG A 34 -5.81 -12.17 5.91
N LYS A 35 -7.07 -11.72 5.87
CA LYS A 35 -8.27 -12.52 6.17
C LYS A 35 -9.21 -12.66 4.96
N THR A 36 -8.78 -12.21 3.79
CA THR A 36 -9.56 -12.28 2.56
C THR A 36 -9.68 -13.72 2.07
N SER A 37 -10.78 -14.06 1.42
CA SER A 37 -10.99 -15.37 0.80
C SER A 37 -9.90 -15.71 -0.23
N GLN A 38 -9.60 -17.01 -0.31
CA GLN A 38 -8.78 -17.56 -1.37
C GLN A 38 -9.62 -17.71 -2.65
N ALA A 39 -8.98 -17.50 -3.79
CA ALA A 39 -9.56 -17.77 -5.09
C ALA A 39 -9.80 -19.28 -5.25
N PRO A 40 -10.77 -19.68 -6.10
CA PRO A 40 -10.92 -21.07 -6.51
C PRO A 40 -9.62 -21.64 -7.08
N GLU A 41 -9.46 -22.96 -6.94
CA GLU A 41 -8.23 -23.68 -7.29
C GLU A 41 -7.81 -23.46 -8.75
N GLU A 42 -8.78 -23.35 -9.67
CA GLU A 42 -8.51 -23.09 -11.08
C GLU A 42 -7.82 -21.74 -11.31
N PHE A 43 -8.13 -20.72 -10.50
CA PHE A 43 -7.45 -19.43 -10.57
C PHE A 43 -6.07 -19.50 -9.93
N LEU A 44 -5.92 -20.18 -8.80
CA LEU A 44 -4.65 -20.28 -8.09
C LEU A 44 -3.54 -20.91 -8.95
N LYS A 45 -3.91 -21.80 -9.88
CA LYS A 45 -3.01 -22.43 -10.86
C LYS A 45 -2.72 -21.59 -12.10
N MET A 46 -3.42 -20.47 -12.30
CA MET A 46 -3.19 -19.62 -13.47
C MET A 46 -1.87 -18.87 -13.35
N THR A 47 -1.13 -18.87 -14.44
CA THR A 47 -0.01 -17.94 -14.69
C THR A 47 -0.47 -16.83 -15.62
N ASN A 48 0.22 -15.70 -15.61
CA ASN A 48 -0.07 -14.64 -16.57
C ASN A 48 0.35 -15.11 -17.98
N PRO A 49 -0.59 -15.29 -18.93
CA PRO A 49 -0.25 -15.77 -20.27
C PRO A 49 0.42 -14.69 -21.13
N LEU A 50 0.48 -13.45 -20.64
CA LEU A 50 1.07 -12.32 -21.35
C LEU A 50 2.48 -12.04 -20.82
N GLU A 51 3.46 -12.17 -21.71
CA GLU A 51 4.85 -11.78 -21.44
C GLU A 51 4.96 -10.34 -20.93
N ALA A 52 5.80 -10.11 -19.93
CA ALA A 52 6.00 -8.83 -19.26
C ALA A 52 6.85 -7.85 -20.10
N THR A 53 6.35 -7.46 -21.27
CA THR A 53 7.02 -6.47 -22.14
C THR A 53 6.82 -5.05 -21.61
N GLU A 54 7.73 -4.13 -21.92
CA GLU A 54 7.60 -2.72 -21.54
C GLU A 54 6.25 -2.12 -21.97
N LYS A 55 5.79 -2.44 -23.19
CA LYS A 55 4.51 -1.95 -23.71
C LYS A 55 3.35 -2.38 -22.80
N ARG A 56 3.36 -3.63 -22.34
CA ARG A 56 2.32 -4.16 -21.44
C ARG A 56 2.44 -3.60 -20.03
N ILE A 57 3.65 -3.43 -19.51
CA ILE A 57 3.89 -2.79 -18.21
C ILE A 57 3.40 -1.33 -18.23
N LYS A 58 3.74 -0.55 -19.26
CA LYS A 58 3.26 0.82 -19.45
C LYS A 58 1.73 0.88 -19.53
N LYS A 59 1.10 -0.07 -20.23
CA LYS A 59 -0.37 -0.18 -20.29
C LYS A 59 -0.98 -0.53 -18.93
N GLY A 60 -0.37 -1.46 -18.18
CA GLY A 60 -0.80 -1.84 -16.83
C GLY A 60 -0.76 -0.66 -15.87
N LYS A 61 0.34 0.12 -15.89
CA LYS A 61 0.46 1.37 -15.12
C LYS A 61 -0.66 2.36 -15.46
N LEU A 62 -0.97 2.54 -16.74
CA LEU A 62 -2.04 3.44 -17.17
C LEU A 62 -3.43 2.97 -16.70
N ILE A 63 -3.70 1.66 -16.69
CA ILE A 63 -4.94 1.10 -16.15
C ILE A 63 -5.02 1.39 -14.65
N TYR A 64 -3.98 1.04 -13.91
CA TYR A 64 -3.91 1.21 -12.46
C TYR A 64 -4.10 2.68 -12.02
N GLN A 65 -3.47 3.62 -12.72
CA GLN A 65 -3.43 5.02 -12.32
C GLN A 65 -4.55 5.89 -12.91
N VAL A 66 -5.13 5.51 -14.05
CA VAL A 66 -5.98 6.41 -14.85
C VAL A 66 -7.22 5.74 -15.43
N LYS A 67 -7.10 4.54 -16.03
CA LYS A 67 -8.16 4.00 -16.89
C LYS A 67 -9.11 2.99 -16.24
N ALA A 68 -8.76 2.42 -15.09
CA ALA A 68 -9.68 1.54 -14.38
C ALA A 68 -10.97 2.29 -14.00
N SER A 69 -12.11 1.60 -14.13
CA SER A 69 -13.46 2.14 -13.97
C SER A 69 -14.29 1.15 -13.14
N PRO A 70 -15.20 1.61 -12.25
CA PRO A 70 -15.60 3.01 -12.02
C PRO A 70 -14.59 3.82 -11.21
N LEU A 71 -13.62 3.17 -10.57
CA LEU A 71 -12.63 3.81 -9.71
C LEU A 71 -11.23 3.31 -10.04
N GLN A 72 -10.25 4.22 -10.09
CA GLN A 72 -8.86 3.85 -10.37
C GLN A 72 -8.19 3.23 -9.14
N CYS A 73 -7.39 2.19 -9.36
CA CYS A 73 -6.72 1.42 -8.30
C CYS A 73 -5.90 2.30 -7.36
N LYS A 74 -5.23 3.34 -7.89
CA LYS A 74 -4.41 4.28 -7.12
C LYS A 74 -5.15 4.97 -5.97
N HIS A 75 -6.47 5.13 -6.05
CA HIS A 75 -7.22 5.85 -5.02
C HIS A 75 -7.28 5.09 -3.70
N CYS A 76 -7.26 3.76 -3.77
CA CYS A 76 -7.17 2.90 -2.59
C CYS A 76 -5.73 2.47 -2.33
N HIS A 77 -4.98 2.06 -3.35
CA HIS A 77 -3.68 1.43 -3.17
C HIS A 77 -2.49 2.38 -3.30
N GLY A 78 -2.70 3.67 -3.52
CA GLY A 78 -1.63 4.67 -3.69
C GLY A 78 -1.05 4.69 -5.10
N LEU A 79 -0.31 5.75 -5.46
CA LEU A 79 0.28 5.88 -6.81
C LEU A 79 1.29 4.78 -7.15
N ASN A 80 1.98 4.27 -6.13
CA ASN A 80 3.02 3.26 -6.23
C ASN A 80 2.57 1.86 -5.80
N GLY A 81 1.31 1.68 -5.39
CA GLY A 81 0.83 0.39 -4.87
C GLY A 81 1.24 0.10 -3.43
N ASP A 82 1.68 1.10 -2.68
CA ASP A 82 2.15 1.01 -1.29
C ASP A 82 1.03 1.01 -0.24
N GLY A 83 -0.24 0.98 -0.68
CA GLY A 83 -1.40 1.02 0.23
C GLY A 83 -1.69 2.40 0.81
N THR A 84 -1.04 3.46 0.30
CA THR A 84 -1.19 4.83 0.82
C THR A 84 -2.30 5.65 0.18
N GLY A 85 -3.13 5.04 -0.67
CA GLY A 85 -4.25 5.72 -1.31
C GLY A 85 -5.25 6.20 -0.28
N HIS A 86 -5.66 7.47 -0.36
CA HIS A 86 -6.50 8.13 0.65
C HIS A 86 -7.73 7.29 1.06
N MET A 87 -8.42 6.66 0.09
CA MET A 87 -9.58 5.82 0.39
C MET A 87 -9.19 4.50 1.08
N GLY A 88 -8.05 3.91 0.69
CA GLY A 88 -7.56 2.66 1.24
C GLY A 88 -7.06 2.78 2.68
N LEU A 89 -6.62 3.98 3.06
CA LEU A 89 -6.27 4.35 4.42
C LEU A 89 -7.50 4.43 5.35
N GLU A 90 -8.69 4.65 4.80
CA GLU A 90 -9.96 4.76 5.55
C GLU A 90 -10.80 3.48 5.49
N ALA A 91 -10.48 2.57 4.56
CA ALA A 91 -11.12 1.27 4.43
C ALA A 91 -10.81 0.34 5.62
N ASN A 92 -11.73 -0.59 5.88
CA ASN A 92 -11.56 -1.65 6.86
C ASN A 92 -11.94 -3.01 6.23
N PRO A 93 -10.96 -3.89 5.94
CA PRO A 93 -9.52 -3.74 6.17
C PRO A 93 -8.88 -2.66 5.29
N PRO A 94 -7.71 -2.11 5.68
CA PRO A 94 -6.98 -1.16 4.84
C PRO A 94 -6.56 -1.82 3.52
N ALA A 95 -6.37 -0.99 2.49
CA ALA A 95 -5.92 -1.46 1.18
C ALA A 95 -4.56 -2.17 1.25
N ARG A 96 -4.38 -3.18 0.39
CA ARG A 96 -3.15 -3.96 0.31
C ARG A 96 -1.97 -3.07 -0.14
N ASN A 97 -0.84 -3.17 0.56
CA ASN A 97 0.48 -2.70 0.17
C ASN A 97 1.12 -3.78 -0.70
N PHE A 98 1.07 -3.59 -2.01
CA PHE A 98 1.67 -4.48 -3.02
C PHE A 98 3.20 -4.40 -3.06
N SER A 99 3.80 -3.37 -2.45
CA SER A 99 5.25 -3.21 -2.34
C SER A 99 5.85 -4.01 -1.17
N CYS A 100 5.02 -4.51 -0.25
CA CYS A 100 5.45 -5.32 0.88
C CYS A 100 5.74 -6.77 0.45
N SER A 101 7.01 -7.09 0.20
CA SER A 101 7.45 -8.42 -0.24
C SER A 101 7.04 -9.53 0.74
N GLU A 102 7.20 -9.30 2.04
CA GLU A 102 6.84 -10.26 3.10
C GLU A 102 5.36 -10.67 3.06
N THR A 103 4.49 -9.76 2.62
CA THR A 103 3.06 -10.04 2.46
C THR A 103 2.72 -10.63 1.10
N MET A 104 3.39 -10.16 0.05
CA MET A 104 3.05 -10.51 -1.33
C MET A 104 3.67 -11.85 -1.77
N GLN A 105 4.71 -12.34 -1.10
CA GLN A 105 5.36 -13.61 -1.44
C GLN A 105 4.40 -14.82 -1.48
N ASP A 106 3.36 -14.81 -0.65
CA ASP A 106 2.40 -15.91 -0.54
C ASP A 106 1.13 -15.67 -1.39
N ILE A 107 1.11 -14.62 -2.21
CA ILE A 107 -0.04 -14.23 -3.04
C ILE A 107 0.28 -14.50 -4.51
N SER A 108 -0.40 -15.48 -5.11
CA SER A 108 -0.20 -15.83 -6.51
C SER A 108 -0.78 -14.79 -7.48
N GLY A 109 -0.25 -14.76 -8.71
CA GLY A 109 -0.82 -13.96 -9.81
C GLY A 109 -2.28 -14.31 -10.09
N GLY A 110 -2.62 -15.59 -9.96
CA GLY A 110 -3.99 -16.10 -10.05
C GLY A 110 -4.94 -15.53 -9.00
N GLN A 111 -4.51 -15.48 -7.74
CA GLN A 111 -5.27 -14.83 -6.66
C GLN A 111 -5.55 -13.35 -6.97
N MET A 112 -4.53 -12.63 -7.45
CA MET A 112 -4.67 -11.21 -7.82
C MET A 112 -5.63 -11.02 -8.99
N PHE A 113 -5.52 -11.86 -10.03
CA PHE A 113 -6.41 -11.81 -11.18
C PHE A 113 -7.88 -12.10 -10.79
N TRP A 114 -8.10 -13.09 -9.92
CA TRP A 114 -9.42 -13.40 -9.39
C TRP A 114 -10.01 -12.23 -8.59
N ALA A 115 -9.22 -11.59 -7.73
CA ALA A 115 -9.65 -10.44 -6.94
C ALA A 115 -10.01 -9.23 -7.82
N ILE A 116 -9.21 -8.96 -8.86
CA ILE A 116 -9.51 -7.90 -9.84
C ILE A 116 -10.82 -8.18 -10.58
N LYS A 117 -11.06 -9.45 -10.95
CA LYS A 117 -12.22 -9.86 -11.74
C LYS A 117 -13.52 -9.86 -10.93
N ASN A 118 -13.48 -10.31 -9.67
CA ASN A 118 -14.69 -10.60 -8.89
C ASN A 118 -14.88 -9.68 -7.67
N GLY A 119 -13.86 -8.90 -7.31
CA GLY A 119 -13.80 -8.24 -6.01
C GLY A 119 -13.57 -9.24 -4.87
N ILE A 120 -13.42 -8.72 -3.66
CA ILE A 120 -13.34 -9.51 -2.43
C ILE A 120 -14.49 -9.07 -1.53
N PRO A 121 -15.46 -9.94 -1.21
CA PRO A 121 -16.56 -9.57 -0.32
C PRO A 121 -16.06 -9.16 1.07
N GLY A 122 -16.61 -8.07 1.60
CA GLY A 122 -16.27 -7.57 2.94
C GLY A 122 -14.97 -6.75 3.01
N THR A 123 -14.51 -6.21 1.88
CA THR A 123 -13.37 -5.28 1.80
C THR A 123 -13.76 -3.94 1.18
#